data_AF-A0A7W5LL14-F1
#
_entry.id   AF-A0A7W5LL14-F1
#
_cell.length_a   1.000
_cell.length_b   1.000
_cell.length_c   1.000
_cell.angle_alpha   90.00
_cell.angle_beta   90.00
_cell.angle_gamma   90.00
#
_symmetry.space_group_name_H-M   'P 1'
#
loop_
_entity.id
_entity.type
_entity.pdbx_description
1 polymer ?
#
loop_
_entity_poly.entity_id
_entity_poly.type
_entity_poly.pdbx_seq_one_letter_code
_entity_poly.pdbx_strand_id
1 'polypeptide(L)'
;MTAALQLEEVGRDAPPLRLHVLAGRKGDRGSEAIADRLTHFLRQESGALAGWFGLPLARELQRNPDRLRGLLDQDIAAIDELLSAQLDEILHHPRFQRLEGSWRGLAWMIDGFDPGARLKTKLLPASWQDLDRDFARMSEFDQSALFRLIYENEFGMAGGEPLGLLVVDHELRHVPERSRPGAAAPVDDISVLSALASVGAAAFVPIVLAASPALLGVDQFEDLALSSDVAASFRDDDHLRWRQLATREDTRFVCVTLPRALARPRWRSEPARADGFRYEEYAPQSCHRTWSVACYAFAAAVGRAQSLHNWPADIRGVSADRIGGGLVLDLPAEAFVLGPETVWNRPSLDLALTDRQERDLVGVGMMPLNTLPYGDAAFAAVHSLQTRPTNPPGRDPTPAIANRGLSAQINAMLCVSRFAHYIKIMGREMTGSSLTAAEIERRLQIWLSGYTNASPNAGPDSRAQHPLISSQIRVHELDGRPGSFGCIVHLQPYHQLDDVSMIFRLVTGLSFEKAIR
;
A
#
# COMPACT_ATOMS: atom_id res chain seq x y z
N MET A 1 33.25 -50.99 -26.43
CA MET A 1 33.62 -51.94 -25.35
C MET A 1 34.73 -51.41 -24.44
N THR A 2 35.66 -50.56 -24.90
CA THR A 2 36.81 -50.12 -24.09
C THR A 2 36.52 -48.97 -23.11
N ALA A 3 35.52 -48.11 -23.38
CA ALA A 3 35.10 -47.05 -22.44
C ALA A 3 34.13 -47.54 -21.34
N ALA A 4 33.45 -48.66 -21.55
CA ALA A 4 32.53 -49.26 -20.57
C ALA A 4 33.28 -50.00 -19.44
N LEU A 5 34.47 -50.54 -19.75
CA LEU A 5 35.33 -51.24 -18.79
C LEU A 5 36.13 -50.27 -17.89
N GLN A 6 36.44 -49.06 -18.35
CA GLN A 6 37.08 -48.04 -17.51
C GLN A 6 36.13 -47.44 -16.45
N LEU A 7 34.81 -47.61 -16.60
CA LEU A 7 33.81 -47.19 -15.61
C LEU A 7 33.56 -48.27 -14.53
N GLU A 8 33.87 -49.54 -14.81
CA GLU A 8 33.74 -50.62 -13.82
C GLU A 8 34.83 -50.58 -12.73
N GLU A 9 36.02 -50.04 -13.03
CA GLU A 9 37.11 -49.92 -12.04
C GLU A 9 37.01 -48.65 -11.18
N VAL A 10 36.43 -47.56 -11.68
CA VAL A 10 36.25 -46.31 -10.90
C VAL A 10 34.97 -46.36 -10.03
N GLY A 11 34.02 -47.25 -10.35
CA GLY A 11 32.70 -47.33 -9.73
C GLY A 11 32.56 -48.23 -8.49
N ARG A 12 33.60 -48.96 -8.07
CA ARG A 12 33.48 -49.91 -6.93
C ARG A 12 33.60 -49.28 -5.54
N ASP A 13 34.33 -48.16 -5.40
CA ASP A 13 34.56 -47.49 -4.10
C ASP A 13 33.92 -46.11 -3.98
N ALA A 14 33.21 -45.65 -5.02
CA ALA A 14 32.51 -44.38 -4.95
C ALA A 14 31.22 -44.53 -4.11
N PRO A 15 31.05 -43.75 -3.03
CA PRO A 15 29.81 -43.76 -2.25
C PRO A 15 28.58 -43.51 -3.14
N PRO A 16 27.44 -44.17 -2.83
CA PRO A 16 26.22 -44.09 -3.62
C PRO A 16 25.74 -42.64 -3.71
N LEU A 17 25.23 -42.26 -4.89
CA LEU A 17 24.81 -40.87 -5.16
C LEU A 17 23.73 -40.41 -4.18
N ARG A 18 22.82 -41.31 -3.79
CA ARG A 18 21.77 -41.10 -2.80
C ARG A 18 22.27 -40.45 -1.50
N LEU A 19 23.38 -40.94 -0.94
CA LEU A 19 23.90 -40.41 0.33
C LEU A 19 24.39 -38.97 0.20
N HIS A 20 24.93 -38.60 -0.97
CA HIS A 20 25.43 -37.24 -1.21
C HIS A 20 24.30 -36.25 -1.45
N VAL A 21 23.32 -36.63 -2.27
CA VAL A 21 22.16 -35.77 -2.57
C VAL A 21 21.33 -35.54 -1.31
N LEU A 22 21.01 -36.60 -0.56
CA LEU A 22 20.22 -36.49 0.66
C LEU A 22 20.96 -35.82 1.83
N ALA A 23 22.30 -35.80 1.82
CA ALA A 23 23.07 -35.08 2.84
C ALA A 23 23.09 -33.56 2.65
N GLY A 24 22.60 -33.02 1.52
CA GLY A 24 22.41 -31.59 1.30
C GLY A 24 23.67 -30.70 1.44
N ARG A 25 24.89 -31.26 1.34
CA ARG A 25 26.13 -30.50 1.57
C ARG A 25 26.37 -29.46 0.48
N LYS A 26 26.52 -28.19 0.86
CA LYS A 26 26.74 -27.04 -0.02
C LYS A 26 28.22 -26.62 -0.04
N GLY A 27 28.77 -26.34 -1.23
CA GLY A 27 29.84 -25.34 -1.40
C GLY A 27 31.30 -25.79 -1.27
N ASP A 28 31.61 -27.07 -1.10
CA ASP A 28 33.00 -27.55 -1.09
C ASP A 28 33.49 -27.91 -2.50
N ARG A 29 34.81 -27.99 -2.73
CA ARG A 29 35.40 -28.44 -4.02
C ARG A 29 34.88 -29.81 -4.51
N GLY A 30 34.29 -30.61 -3.64
CA GLY A 30 33.62 -31.87 -3.99
C GLY A 30 32.21 -31.72 -4.58
N SER A 31 31.60 -30.54 -4.51
CA SER A 31 30.23 -30.28 -5.01
C SER A 31 30.14 -30.30 -6.54
N GLU A 32 31.20 -29.89 -7.23
CA GLU A 32 31.25 -29.86 -8.70
C GLU A 32 31.30 -31.29 -9.28
N ALA A 33 32.14 -32.16 -8.69
CA ALA A 33 32.20 -33.58 -9.05
C ALA A 33 30.87 -34.32 -8.75
N ILE A 34 30.14 -33.93 -7.70
CA ILE A 34 28.81 -34.49 -7.39
C ILE A 34 27.77 -34.01 -8.41
N ALA A 35 27.81 -32.73 -8.81
CA ALA A 35 26.93 -32.18 -9.83
C ALA A 35 27.12 -32.86 -11.20
N ASP A 36 28.36 -33.14 -11.58
CA ASP A 36 28.68 -33.90 -12.79
C ASP A 36 28.14 -35.34 -12.72
N ARG A 37 28.31 -36.01 -11.57
CA ARG A 37 27.75 -37.35 -11.35
C ARG A 37 26.23 -37.37 -11.40
N LEU A 38 25.56 -36.35 -10.85
CA LEU A 38 24.10 -36.20 -10.91
C LEU A 38 23.64 -35.95 -12.35
N THR A 39 24.33 -35.08 -13.09
CA THR A 39 24.03 -34.80 -14.51
C THR A 39 24.18 -36.05 -15.37
N HIS A 40 25.20 -36.87 -15.09
CA HIS A 40 25.38 -38.15 -15.76
C HIS A 40 24.25 -39.12 -15.39
N PHE A 41 23.90 -39.24 -14.10
CA PHE A 41 22.78 -40.06 -13.63
C PHE A 41 21.45 -39.71 -14.30
N LEU A 42 21.12 -38.42 -14.42
CA LEU A 42 19.88 -37.96 -15.07
C LEU A 42 19.81 -38.29 -16.58
N ARG A 43 20.96 -38.56 -17.22
CA ARG A 43 21.06 -38.93 -18.63
C ARG A 43 21.21 -40.44 -18.87
N GLN A 44 21.37 -41.23 -17.81
CA GLN A 44 21.57 -42.69 -17.93
C GLN A 44 20.23 -43.39 -18.19
N GLU A 45 20.17 -44.19 -19.26
CA GLU A 45 19.00 -45.03 -19.58
C GLU A 45 19.06 -46.42 -18.90
N SER A 46 20.22 -46.83 -18.39
CA SER A 46 20.41 -48.13 -17.72
C SER A 46 21.37 -48.03 -16.53
N GLY A 47 21.17 -48.87 -15.51
CA GLY A 47 22.03 -48.89 -14.31
C GLY A 47 21.73 -47.82 -13.25
N ALA A 48 20.71 -46.97 -13.45
CA ALA A 48 20.34 -45.91 -12.52
C ALA A 48 20.14 -46.39 -11.07
N LEU A 49 19.48 -47.53 -10.85
CA LEU A 49 19.28 -48.09 -9.51
C LEU A 49 20.62 -48.39 -8.80
N ALA A 50 21.60 -48.92 -9.53
CA ALA A 50 22.92 -49.20 -8.98
C ALA A 50 23.74 -47.93 -8.73
N GLY A 51 23.58 -46.89 -9.56
CA GLY A 51 24.20 -45.58 -9.34
C GLY A 51 23.61 -44.81 -8.15
N TRP A 52 22.30 -44.93 -7.94
CA TRP A 52 21.58 -44.26 -6.85
C TRP A 52 21.78 -44.96 -5.50
N PHE A 53 21.44 -46.26 -5.41
CA PHE A 53 21.46 -47.04 -4.16
C PHE A 53 22.78 -47.77 -3.89
N GLY A 54 23.65 -47.88 -4.90
CA GLY A 54 24.81 -48.77 -4.87
C GLY A 54 24.48 -50.19 -5.37
N LEU A 55 25.48 -50.86 -5.96
CA LEU A 55 25.36 -52.20 -6.53
C LEU A 55 24.76 -53.27 -5.59
N PRO A 56 25.13 -53.35 -4.30
CA PRO A 56 24.62 -54.40 -3.41
C PRO A 56 23.12 -54.26 -3.13
N LEU A 57 22.68 -53.03 -2.78
CA LEU A 57 21.29 -52.74 -2.44
C LEU A 57 20.38 -52.79 -3.69
N ALA A 58 20.88 -52.34 -4.85
CA ALA A 58 20.13 -52.41 -6.10
C ALA A 58 19.74 -53.84 -6.51
N ARG A 59 20.61 -54.83 -6.29
CA ARG A 59 20.33 -56.25 -6.57
C ARG A 59 19.27 -56.84 -5.66
N GLU A 60 19.21 -56.39 -4.40
CA GLU A 60 18.18 -56.80 -3.45
C GLU A 60 16.83 -56.16 -3.80
N LEU A 61 16.82 -54.86 -4.10
CA LEU A 61 15.61 -54.11 -4.46
C LEU A 61 14.98 -54.58 -5.77
N GLN A 62 15.77 -55.07 -6.73
CA GLN A 62 15.23 -55.66 -7.96
C GLN A 62 14.34 -56.88 -7.70
N ARG A 63 14.54 -57.60 -6.58
CA ARG A 63 13.75 -58.78 -6.20
C ARG A 63 12.49 -58.43 -5.40
N ASN A 64 12.36 -57.19 -4.94
CA ASN A 64 11.22 -56.73 -4.13
C ASN A 64 10.72 -55.37 -4.65
N PRO A 65 9.78 -55.36 -5.61
CA PRO A 65 9.32 -54.13 -6.25
C PRO A 65 8.59 -53.18 -5.29
N ASP A 66 7.88 -53.70 -4.28
CA ASP A 66 7.16 -52.87 -3.31
C ASP A 66 8.13 -52.13 -2.38
N ARG A 67 9.20 -52.81 -1.95
CA ARG A 67 10.27 -52.16 -1.16
C ARG A 67 11.04 -51.13 -1.97
N LEU A 68 11.28 -51.39 -3.27
CA LEU A 68 11.90 -50.42 -4.16
C LEU A 68 11.03 -49.17 -4.29
N ARG A 69 9.72 -49.32 -4.54
CA ARG A 69 8.79 -48.20 -4.64
C ARG A 69 8.79 -47.38 -3.35
N GLY A 70 8.67 -48.02 -2.19
CA GLY A 70 8.65 -47.31 -0.91
C GLY A 70 9.93 -46.53 -0.61
N LEU A 71 11.12 -47.05 -0.99
CA LEU A 71 12.38 -46.31 -0.83
C LEU A 71 12.52 -45.15 -1.82
N LEU A 72 12.04 -45.31 -3.05
CA LEU A 72 12.01 -44.21 -4.02
C LEU A 72 11.07 -43.10 -3.56
N ASP A 73 9.88 -43.45 -3.06
CA ASP A 73 8.93 -42.47 -2.51
C ASP A 73 9.53 -41.71 -1.31
N GLN A 74 10.27 -42.42 -0.43
CA GLN A 74 11.01 -41.79 0.68
C GLN A 74 12.11 -40.84 0.20
N ASP A 75 12.88 -41.25 -0.82
CA ASP A 75 13.97 -40.44 -1.36
C ASP A 75 13.42 -39.19 -2.08
N ILE A 76 12.31 -39.33 -2.82
CA ILE A 76 11.61 -38.20 -3.45
C ILE A 76 11.12 -37.24 -2.37
N ALA A 77 10.46 -37.74 -1.31
CA ALA A 77 9.98 -36.89 -0.22
C ALA A 77 11.14 -36.13 0.47
N ALA A 78 12.29 -36.77 0.68
CA ALA A 78 13.46 -36.13 1.27
C ALA A 78 14.10 -35.07 0.33
N ILE A 79 14.09 -35.31 -0.99
CA ILE A 79 14.52 -34.30 -1.98
C ILE A 79 13.55 -33.13 -1.99
N ASP A 80 12.24 -33.39 -1.97
CA ASP A 80 11.21 -32.35 -1.94
C ASP A 80 11.35 -31.47 -0.69
N GLU A 81 11.67 -32.06 0.47
CA GLU A 81 11.94 -31.34 1.71
C GLU A 81 13.18 -30.43 1.58
N LEU A 82 14.27 -30.94 0.99
CA LEU A 82 15.49 -30.14 0.75
C LEU A 82 15.25 -28.98 -0.22
N LEU A 83 14.49 -29.21 -1.29
CA LEU A 83 14.11 -28.17 -2.25
C LEU A 83 13.17 -27.15 -1.63
N SER A 84 12.19 -27.60 -0.83
CA SER A 84 11.25 -26.73 -0.13
C SER A 84 11.97 -25.80 0.83
N ALA A 85 12.87 -26.33 1.67
CA ALA A 85 13.68 -25.52 2.58
C ALA A 85 14.54 -24.49 1.82
N GLN A 86 15.11 -24.86 0.67
CA GLN A 86 15.89 -23.93 -0.15
C GLN A 86 15.01 -22.85 -0.81
N LEU A 87 13.80 -23.20 -1.22
CA LEU A 87 12.84 -22.25 -1.77
C LEU A 87 12.34 -21.28 -0.71
N ASP A 88 12.02 -21.76 0.50
CA ASP A 88 11.65 -20.92 1.64
C ASP A 88 12.73 -19.87 1.91
N GLU A 89 14.01 -20.25 1.97
CA GLU A 89 15.12 -19.28 2.14
C GLU A 89 15.20 -18.22 1.02
N ILE A 90 14.86 -18.58 -0.22
CA ILE A 90 14.85 -17.63 -1.35
C ILE A 90 13.64 -16.71 -1.26
N LEU A 91 12.46 -17.27 -1.00
CA LEU A 91 11.20 -16.54 -0.96
C LEU A 91 11.12 -15.63 0.27
N HIS A 92 11.65 -16.05 1.42
CA HIS A 92 11.66 -15.29 2.66
C HIS A 92 12.83 -14.30 2.74
N HIS A 93 13.70 -14.26 1.74
CA HIS A 93 14.78 -13.28 1.72
C HIS A 93 14.21 -11.85 1.62
N PRO A 94 14.57 -10.90 2.52
CA PRO A 94 13.91 -9.58 2.61
C PRO A 94 13.91 -8.76 1.31
N ARG A 95 14.98 -8.88 0.51
CA ARG A 95 15.06 -8.20 -0.80
C ARG A 95 14.05 -8.75 -1.80
N PHE A 96 13.82 -10.06 -1.79
CA PHE A 96 12.88 -10.71 -2.70
C PHE A 96 11.45 -10.41 -2.26
N GLN A 97 11.14 -10.55 -0.97
CA GLN A 97 9.82 -10.21 -0.43
C GLN A 97 9.44 -8.76 -0.69
N ARG A 98 10.36 -7.80 -0.53
CA ARG A 98 10.09 -6.38 -0.85
C ARG A 98 9.74 -6.22 -2.32
N LEU A 99 10.53 -6.80 -3.22
CA LEU A 99 10.26 -6.75 -4.66
C LEU A 99 8.92 -7.40 -5.02
N GLU A 100 8.66 -8.61 -4.49
CA GLU A 100 7.44 -9.36 -4.73
C GLU A 100 6.21 -8.61 -4.20
N GLY A 101 6.29 -8.08 -2.97
CA GLY A 101 5.22 -7.31 -2.32
C GLY A 101 4.85 -6.04 -3.10
N SER A 102 5.85 -5.27 -3.54
CA SER A 102 5.68 -4.09 -4.39
C SER A 102 4.95 -4.42 -5.70
N TRP A 103 5.46 -5.40 -6.46
CA TRP A 103 4.90 -5.74 -7.77
C TRP A 103 3.54 -6.42 -7.68
N ARG A 104 3.32 -7.28 -6.68
CA ARG A 104 2.01 -7.91 -6.46
C ARG A 104 0.98 -6.91 -5.99
N GLY A 105 1.34 -5.98 -5.09
CA GLY A 105 0.46 -4.89 -4.68
C GLY A 105 0.05 -4.00 -5.84
N LEU A 106 1.01 -3.64 -6.71
CA LEU A 106 0.75 -2.90 -7.94
C LEU A 106 -0.15 -3.67 -8.91
N ALA A 107 0.13 -4.97 -9.13
CA ALA A 107 -0.66 -5.82 -10.01
C ALA A 107 -2.10 -5.94 -9.51
N TRP A 108 -2.28 -6.25 -8.21
CA TRP A 108 -3.60 -6.32 -7.57
C TRP A 108 -4.40 -5.02 -7.74
N MET A 109 -3.76 -3.85 -7.58
CA MET A 109 -4.41 -2.56 -7.77
C MET A 109 -4.86 -2.36 -9.23
N ILE A 110 -4.02 -2.70 -10.20
CA ILE A 110 -4.31 -2.54 -11.63
C ILE A 110 -5.41 -3.53 -12.06
N ASP A 111 -5.35 -4.78 -11.60
CA ASP A 111 -6.33 -5.82 -11.91
C ASP A 111 -7.72 -5.47 -11.35
N GLY A 112 -7.78 -4.72 -10.25
CA GLY A 112 -9.02 -4.22 -9.67
C GLY A 112 -9.65 -3.02 -10.41
N PHE A 113 -8.96 -2.41 -11.39
CA PHE A 113 -9.51 -1.31 -12.17
C PHE A 113 -10.38 -1.81 -13.33
N ASP A 114 -11.52 -1.16 -13.54
CA ASP A 114 -12.37 -1.42 -14.70
C ASP A 114 -11.66 -0.97 -15.99
N PRO A 115 -11.40 -1.88 -16.97
CA PRO A 115 -10.75 -1.55 -18.22
C PRO A 115 -11.51 -0.50 -19.07
N GLY A 116 -12.82 -0.34 -18.86
CA GLY A 116 -13.64 0.66 -19.53
C GLY A 116 -13.57 2.06 -18.90
N ALA A 117 -13.00 2.18 -17.70
CA ALA A 117 -12.94 3.42 -16.96
C ALA A 117 -11.86 4.37 -17.51
N ARG A 118 -12.06 5.67 -17.31
CA ARG A 118 -11.08 6.72 -17.67
C ARG A 118 -9.99 6.84 -16.60
N LEU A 119 -9.26 5.74 -16.39
CA LEU A 119 -8.14 5.64 -15.46
C LEU A 119 -6.86 5.38 -16.24
N LYS A 120 -5.78 6.09 -15.87
CA LYS A 120 -4.45 5.87 -16.41
C LYS A 120 -3.46 5.74 -15.27
N THR A 121 -2.65 4.70 -15.31
CA THR A 121 -1.57 4.47 -14.33
C THR A 121 -0.24 4.74 -15.02
N LYS A 122 0.55 5.68 -14.48
CA LYS A 122 1.92 5.97 -14.93
C LYS A 122 2.88 5.43 -13.87
N LEU A 123 3.87 4.63 -14.27
CA LEU A 123 4.87 4.06 -13.37
C LEU A 123 6.20 4.81 -13.52
N LEU A 124 6.74 5.28 -12.40
CA LEU A 124 8.08 5.88 -12.32
C LEU A 124 8.96 5.00 -11.41
N PRO A 125 9.87 4.18 -11.96
CA PRO A 125 10.82 3.46 -11.14
C PRO A 125 11.88 4.44 -10.62
N ALA A 126 11.87 4.69 -9.31
CA ALA A 126 12.85 5.53 -8.64
C ALA A 126 13.16 4.94 -7.26
N SER A 127 14.44 4.95 -6.85
CA SER A 127 14.77 4.61 -5.47
C SER A 127 14.54 5.81 -4.55
N TRP A 128 14.28 5.55 -3.27
CA TRP A 128 14.14 6.61 -2.28
C TRP A 128 15.40 7.48 -2.14
N GLN A 129 16.58 6.86 -2.35
CA GLN A 129 17.86 7.56 -2.38
C GLN A 129 18.00 8.52 -3.57
N ASP A 130 17.37 8.19 -4.71
CA ASP A 130 17.39 9.08 -5.87
C ASP A 130 16.52 10.31 -5.63
N LEU A 131 15.38 10.16 -4.94
CA LEU A 131 14.53 11.28 -4.55
C LEU A 131 15.22 12.19 -3.53
N ASP A 132 15.84 11.62 -2.49
CA ASP A 132 16.62 12.39 -1.52
C ASP A 132 17.74 13.19 -2.20
N ARG A 133 18.48 12.56 -3.11
CA ARG A 133 19.54 13.21 -3.87
C ARG A 133 19.02 14.31 -4.79
N ASP A 134 17.87 14.13 -5.42
CA ASP A 134 17.24 15.14 -6.26
C ASP A 134 16.87 16.38 -5.43
N PHE A 135 16.19 16.19 -4.30
CA PHE A 135 15.81 17.31 -3.42
C PHE A 135 17.00 17.97 -2.74
N ALA A 136 18.01 17.22 -2.29
CA ALA A 136 19.19 17.77 -1.64
C ALA A 136 20.07 18.62 -2.56
N ARG A 137 19.97 18.44 -3.88
CA ARG A 137 20.73 19.23 -4.88
C ARG A 137 20.10 20.58 -5.19
N MET A 138 18.80 20.73 -4.97
CA MET A 138 18.05 21.90 -5.37
C MET A 138 17.90 22.87 -4.20
N SER A 139 18.00 24.17 -4.48
CA SER A 139 17.70 25.21 -3.47
C SER A 139 16.21 25.34 -3.19
N GLU A 140 15.39 25.07 -4.20
CA GLU A 140 13.93 25.16 -4.16
C GLU A 140 13.30 23.90 -4.76
N PHE A 141 12.13 23.50 -4.25
CA PHE A 141 11.50 22.23 -4.61
C PHE A 141 11.00 22.19 -6.07
N ASP A 142 10.71 23.36 -6.65
CA ASP A 142 10.21 23.53 -8.02
C ASP A 142 11.28 23.30 -9.10
N GLN A 143 12.54 23.21 -8.71
CA GLN A 143 13.65 22.89 -9.61
C GLN A 143 13.95 21.38 -9.69
N SER A 144 13.31 20.58 -8.84
CA SER A 144 13.50 19.13 -8.77
C SER A 144 13.04 18.43 -10.05
N ALA A 145 13.71 17.32 -10.40
CA ALA A 145 13.30 16.50 -11.54
C ALA A 145 11.88 15.94 -11.34
N LEU A 146 11.52 15.58 -10.10
CA LEU A 146 10.17 15.12 -9.78
C LEU A 146 9.12 16.22 -10.04
N PHE A 147 9.40 17.47 -9.66
CA PHE A 147 8.49 18.58 -9.92
C PHE A 147 8.28 18.80 -11.41
N ARG A 148 9.33 18.67 -12.24
CA ARG A 148 9.17 18.78 -13.70
C ARG A 148 8.26 17.69 -14.26
N LEU A 149 8.38 16.46 -13.77
CA LEU A 149 7.55 15.34 -14.20
C LEU A 149 6.07 15.50 -13.80
N ILE A 150 5.81 15.98 -12.58
CA ILE A 150 4.45 16.07 -12.03
C ILE A 150 3.77 17.38 -12.43
N TYR A 151 4.47 18.50 -12.29
CA TYR A 151 3.95 19.83 -12.58
C TYR A 151 4.24 20.19 -14.03
N GLU A 152 5.48 20.46 -14.42
CA GLU A 152 5.79 21.11 -15.71
C GLU A 152 5.27 20.33 -16.93
N ASN A 153 5.53 19.02 -16.98
CA ASN A 153 5.18 18.16 -18.12
C ASN A 153 3.68 17.81 -18.20
N GLU A 154 2.94 17.97 -17.10
CA GLU A 154 1.53 17.58 -17.03
C GLU A 154 0.67 18.79 -16.69
N PHE A 155 0.53 19.13 -15.41
CA PHE A 155 -0.34 20.23 -14.95
C PHE A 155 0.07 21.60 -15.52
N GLY A 156 1.36 21.81 -15.75
CA GLY A 156 2.02 23.00 -16.32
C GLY A 156 1.93 23.08 -17.85
N MET A 157 1.83 21.95 -18.54
CA MET A 157 1.88 21.85 -20.00
C MET A 157 0.50 22.01 -20.66
N ALA A 158 0.45 22.73 -21.79
CA ALA A 158 -0.76 22.79 -22.60
C ALA A 158 -1.04 21.41 -23.22
N GLY A 159 -2.23 20.86 -22.98
CA GLY A 159 -2.59 19.50 -23.40
C GLY A 159 -2.02 18.37 -22.53
N GLY A 160 -1.34 18.68 -21.42
CA GLY A 160 -0.91 17.70 -20.44
C GLY A 160 -2.09 17.09 -19.66
N GLU A 161 -1.85 15.98 -18.97
CA GLU A 161 -2.87 15.23 -18.22
C GLU A 161 -2.54 15.28 -16.71
N PRO A 162 -3.16 16.19 -15.94
CA PRO A 162 -2.87 16.34 -14.51
C PRO A 162 -3.05 15.02 -13.75
N LEU A 163 -2.06 14.69 -12.93
CA LEU A 163 -2.10 13.50 -12.07
C LEU A 163 -3.14 13.70 -10.96
N GLY A 164 -4.02 12.73 -10.74
CA GLY A 164 -5.05 12.82 -9.70
C GLY A 164 -4.56 12.37 -8.31
N LEU A 165 -3.64 11.42 -8.26
CA LEU A 165 -3.11 10.81 -7.04
C LEU A 165 -1.68 10.34 -7.32
N LEU A 166 -0.78 10.56 -6.38
CA LEU A 166 0.57 9.99 -6.40
C LEU A 166 0.67 8.91 -5.33
N VAL A 167 0.97 7.68 -5.75
CA VAL A 167 1.20 6.54 -4.84
C VAL A 167 2.70 6.31 -4.77
N VAL A 168 3.26 6.34 -3.57
CA VAL A 168 4.68 6.10 -3.34
C VAL A 168 4.82 4.82 -2.53
N ASP A 169 5.44 3.81 -3.14
CA ASP A 169 5.73 2.54 -2.49
C ASP A 169 6.99 2.65 -1.61
N HIS A 170 6.83 3.35 -0.49
CA HIS A 170 7.86 3.53 0.50
C HIS A 170 7.26 3.58 1.91
N GLU A 171 7.96 2.99 2.87
CA GLU A 171 7.59 2.99 4.27
C GLU A 171 8.39 4.01 5.05
N LEU A 172 7.70 5.06 5.48
CA LEU A 172 8.28 6.20 6.17
C LEU A 172 8.74 5.84 7.59
N ARG A 173 9.88 6.38 7.97
CA ARG A 173 10.44 6.34 9.32
C ARG A 173 10.64 7.76 9.86
N HIS A 174 10.60 7.91 11.17
CA HIS A 174 10.91 9.20 11.82
C HIS A 174 12.42 9.39 12.07
N VAL A 175 13.18 8.29 12.08
CA VAL A 175 14.64 8.28 12.25
C VAL A 175 15.28 7.68 10.99
N PRO A 176 16.41 8.25 10.51
CA PRO A 176 17.16 7.66 9.41
C PRO A 176 17.55 6.21 9.69
N GLU A 177 17.47 5.36 8.68
CA GLU A 177 17.82 3.94 8.81
C GLU A 177 19.27 3.77 9.32
N ARG A 178 19.49 2.92 10.33
CA ARG A 178 20.85 2.63 10.80
C ARG A 178 21.60 1.86 9.72
N SER A 179 22.40 2.55 8.92
CA SER A 179 23.21 1.92 7.88
C SER A 179 24.25 0.97 8.48
N ARG A 180 24.39 -0.21 7.85
CA ARG A 180 25.51 -1.12 8.12
C ARG A 180 26.84 -0.46 7.71
N PRO A 181 27.96 -0.77 8.37
CA PRO A 181 29.28 -0.29 7.94
C PRO A 181 29.53 -0.64 6.46
N GLY A 182 29.74 0.36 5.61
CA GLY A 182 29.95 0.20 4.15
C GLY A 182 28.70 0.35 3.27
N ALA A 183 27.52 0.59 3.84
CA ALA A 183 26.31 0.94 3.08
C ALA A 183 26.25 2.44 2.73
N ALA A 184 25.37 2.81 1.79
CA ALA A 184 25.10 4.21 1.45
C ALA A 184 24.68 5.02 2.69
N ALA A 185 24.88 6.35 2.63
CA ALA A 185 24.46 7.25 3.70
C ALA A 185 22.96 7.08 4.00
N PRO A 186 22.54 7.11 5.27
CA PRO A 186 21.16 6.92 5.64
C PRO A 186 20.31 8.10 5.13
N VAL A 187 19.18 7.78 4.53
CA VAL A 187 18.24 8.77 3.98
C VAL A 187 17.37 9.32 5.11
N ASP A 188 17.09 10.62 5.04
CA ASP A 188 16.22 11.31 5.99
C ASP A 188 14.81 11.49 5.42
N ASP A 189 13.95 10.53 5.72
CA ASP A 189 12.57 10.45 5.21
C ASP A 189 11.76 11.72 5.49
N ILE A 190 11.98 12.38 6.62
CA ILE A 190 11.23 13.60 6.99
C ILE A 190 11.55 14.75 6.02
N SER A 191 12.81 14.87 5.58
CA SER A 191 13.22 15.92 4.64
C SER A 191 12.66 15.66 3.24
N VAL A 192 12.68 14.41 2.78
CA VAL A 192 12.06 14.01 1.51
C VAL A 192 10.55 14.21 1.55
N LEU A 193 9.89 13.81 2.64
CA LEU A 193 8.45 13.98 2.83
C LEU A 193 8.03 15.45 2.83
N SER A 194 8.84 16.32 3.46
CA SER A 194 8.66 17.77 3.43
C SER A 194 8.69 18.33 2.01
N ALA A 195 9.65 17.91 1.19
CA ALA A 195 9.74 18.35 -0.21
C ALA A 195 8.57 17.79 -1.05
N LEU A 196 8.23 16.52 -0.87
CA LEU A 196 7.08 15.88 -1.52
C LEU A 196 5.78 16.61 -1.19
N ALA A 197 5.56 17.00 0.07
CA ALA A 197 4.38 17.76 0.48
C ALA A 197 4.25 19.08 -0.31
N SER A 198 5.36 19.81 -0.47
CA SER A 198 5.38 21.06 -1.25
C SER A 198 5.13 20.82 -2.74
N VAL A 199 5.69 19.75 -3.33
CA VAL A 199 5.41 19.36 -4.73
C VAL A 199 3.92 19.01 -4.91
N GLY A 200 3.36 18.19 -4.02
CA GLY A 200 1.94 17.81 -4.04
C GLY A 200 1.01 19.01 -3.90
N ALA A 201 1.36 19.96 -3.01
CA ALA A 201 0.60 21.19 -2.83
C ALA A 201 0.64 22.10 -4.07
N ALA A 202 1.79 22.22 -4.72
CA ALA A 202 1.94 23.04 -5.93
C ALA A 202 1.18 22.45 -7.14
N ALA A 203 1.21 21.13 -7.30
CA ALA A 203 0.55 20.44 -8.42
C ALA A 203 -0.91 20.07 -8.14
N PHE A 204 -1.43 20.32 -6.94
CA PHE A 204 -2.72 19.83 -6.46
C PHE A 204 -2.83 18.30 -6.65
N VAL A 205 -1.84 17.56 -6.14
CA VAL A 205 -1.80 16.10 -6.22
C VAL A 205 -1.64 15.53 -4.82
N PRO A 206 -2.68 14.91 -4.25
CA PRO A 206 -2.54 14.12 -3.04
C PRO A 206 -1.53 12.99 -3.22
N ILE A 207 -0.71 12.77 -2.19
CA ILE A 207 0.38 11.80 -2.15
C ILE A 207 0.10 10.82 -1.01
N VAL A 208 0.19 9.53 -1.30
CA VAL A 208 -0.07 8.46 -0.34
C VAL A 208 1.16 7.60 -0.19
N LEU A 209 1.62 7.45 1.05
CA LEU A 209 2.78 6.66 1.46
C LEU A 209 2.40 5.74 2.61
N ALA A 210 3.26 4.78 2.96
CA ALA A 210 3.03 3.87 4.07
C ALA A 210 3.83 4.28 5.31
N ALA A 211 3.32 3.99 6.50
CA ALA A 211 4.12 4.03 7.72
C ALA A 211 4.96 2.75 7.83
N SER A 212 6.20 2.87 8.27
CA SER A 212 6.97 1.74 8.80
C SER A 212 6.57 1.45 10.25
N PRO A 213 6.68 0.21 10.77
CA PRO A 213 6.52 -0.07 12.20
C PRO A 213 7.40 0.85 13.07
N ALA A 214 8.61 1.15 12.59
CA ALA A 214 9.55 2.04 13.26
C ALA A 214 8.99 3.46 13.45
N LEU A 215 8.04 3.93 12.62
CA LEU A 215 7.38 5.23 12.83
C LEU A 215 6.59 5.26 14.14
N LEU A 216 6.06 4.11 14.56
CA LEU A 216 5.28 3.93 15.79
C LEU A 216 6.15 3.50 16.99
N GLY A 217 7.46 3.39 16.81
CA GLY A 217 8.40 2.98 17.87
C GLY A 217 8.45 1.47 18.11
N VAL A 218 7.96 0.66 17.17
CA VAL A 218 7.97 -0.81 17.24
C VAL A 218 8.75 -1.43 16.07
N ASP A 219 9.18 -2.67 16.22
CA ASP A 219 9.86 -3.40 15.14
C ASP A 219 8.85 -4.06 14.18
N GLN A 220 7.71 -4.52 14.71
CA GLN A 220 6.63 -5.16 13.95
C GLN A 220 5.28 -4.55 14.30
N PHE A 221 4.33 -4.52 13.35
CA PHE A 221 2.99 -4.00 13.63
C PHE A 221 2.24 -4.87 14.65
N GLU A 222 2.51 -6.17 14.71
CA GLU A 222 1.91 -7.10 15.67
C GLU A 222 2.13 -6.67 17.13
N ASP A 223 3.26 -6.01 17.44
CA ASP A 223 3.61 -5.54 18.78
C ASP A 223 2.63 -4.49 19.30
N LEU A 224 1.89 -3.81 18.40
CA LEU A 224 0.90 -2.79 18.76
C LEU A 224 -0.45 -3.39 19.12
N ALA A 225 -0.71 -4.66 18.83
CA ALA A 225 -2.01 -5.30 19.09
C ALA A 225 -2.40 -5.22 20.58
N LEU A 226 -1.42 -5.31 21.48
CA LEU A 226 -1.60 -5.25 22.93
C LEU A 226 -1.46 -3.83 23.50
N SER A 227 -1.08 -2.85 22.68
CA SER A 227 -0.89 -1.47 23.13
C SER A 227 -2.24 -0.77 23.34
N SER A 228 -2.41 -0.16 24.51
CA SER A 228 -3.60 0.62 24.85
C SER A 228 -3.58 2.04 24.29
N ASP A 229 -2.40 2.58 23.97
CA ASP A 229 -2.20 3.88 23.34
C ASP A 229 -1.12 3.76 22.26
N VAL A 230 -1.58 3.55 21.03
CA VAL A 230 -0.74 3.41 19.83
C VAL A 230 -0.16 4.74 19.35
N ALA A 231 -0.70 5.87 19.81
CA ALA A 231 -0.28 7.21 19.43
C ALA A 231 0.76 7.80 20.40
N ALA A 232 1.09 7.09 21.48
CA ALA A 232 1.98 7.58 22.52
C ALA A 232 3.38 7.94 22.01
N SER A 233 3.95 7.14 21.11
CA SER A 233 5.30 7.35 20.56
C SER A 233 5.44 8.69 19.82
N PHE A 234 4.38 9.18 19.17
CA PHE A 234 4.41 10.52 18.54
C PHE A 234 4.58 11.67 19.53
N ARG A 235 4.41 11.42 20.84
CA ARG A 235 4.64 12.42 21.90
C ARG A 235 6.10 12.50 22.34
N ASP A 236 6.94 11.57 21.93
CA ASP A 236 8.36 11.56 22.28
C ASP A 236 9.13 12.67 21.55
N ASP A 237 10.34 12.96 22.05
CA ASP A 237 11.21 14.01 21.49
C ASP A 237 11.77 13.61 20.11
N ASP A 238 11.93 12.31 19.87
CA ASP A 238 12.39 11.76 18.58
C ASP A 238 11.44 12.13 17.42
N HIS A 239 10.16 12.34 17.72
CA HIS A 239 9.13 12.74 16.75
C HIS A 239 8.92 14.25 16.65
N LEU A 240 9.79 15.08 17.25
CA LEU A 240 9.66 16.54 17.19
C LEU A 240 9.61 17.05 15.74
N ARG A 241 10.51 16.55 14.88
CA ARG A 241 10.55 16.93 13.46
C ARG A 241 9.30 16.49 12.70
N TRP A 242 8.78 15.29 13.02
CA TRP A 242 7.53 14.78 12.45
C TRP A 242 6.34 15.67 12.82
N ARG A 243 6.20 16.03 14.10
CA ARG A 243 5.13 16.91 14.57
C ARG A 243 5.21 18.28 13.93
N GLN A 244 6.41 18.86 13.81
CA GLN A 244 6.59 20.14 13.13
C GLN A 244 6.15 20.07 11.67
N LEU A 245 6.53 19.00 10.95
CA LEU A 245 6.07 18.77 9.58
C LEU A 245 4.54 18.68 9.51
N ALA A 246 3.91 17.92 10.39
CA ALA A 246 2.46 17.73 10.42
C ALA A 246 1.67 19.04 10.66
N THR A 247 2.28 20.08 11.25
CA THR A 247 1.63 21.40 11.42
C THR A 247 1.59 22.27 10.15
N ARG A 248 2.38 21.93 9.12
CA ARG A 248 2.43 22.71 7.87
C ARG A 248 1.11 22.62 7.10
N GLU A 249 0.87 23.59 6.22
CA GLU A 249 -0.34 23.58 5.40
C GLU A 249 -0.24 22.61 4.22
N ASP A 250 0.97 22.35 3.73
CA ASP A 250 1.23 21.48 2.56
C ASP A 250 0.93 20.01 2.86
N THR A 251 1.04 19.59 4.12
CA THR A 251 0.81 18.19 4.55
C THR A 251 -0.65 17.76 4.43
N ARG A 252 -1.58 18.67 4.12
CA ARG A 252 -2.96 18.33 3.75
C ARG A 252 -3.05 17.45 2.50
N PHE A 253 -2.02 17.48 1.66
CA PHE A 253 -1.90 16.63 0.48
C PHE A 253 -1.15 15.33 0.77
N VAL A 254 -0.63 15.12 1.97
CA VAL A 254 0.14 13.91 2.30
C VAL A 254 -0.69 12.99 3.17
N CYS A 255 -0.70 11.72 2.82
CA CYS A 255 -1.42 10.67 3.51
C CYS A 255 -0.48 9.52 3.86
N VAL A 256 -0.61 9.01 5.08
CA VAL A 256 0.24 7.93 5.58
C VAL A 256 -0.64 6.76 5.99
N THR A 257 -0.61 5.69 5.22
CA THR A 257 -1.42 4.49 5.42
C THR A 257 -0.72 3.44 6.27
N LEU A 258 -1.48 2.69 7.05
CA LEU A 258 -1.03 1.55 7.83
C LEU A 258 -2.20 0.60 8.11
N PRO A 259 -1.99 -0.67 8.47
CA PRO A 259 -0.72 -1.42 8.41
C PRO A 259 -0.47 -1.91 6.97
N ARG A 260 0.35 -2.95 6.80
CA ARG A 260 0.55 -3.63 5.51
C ARG A 260 -0.61 -4.57 5.19
N ALA A 261 -0.84 -4.83 3.90
CA ALA A 261 -1.81 -5.79 3.41
C ALA A 261 -1.10 -7.02 2.81
N LEU A 262 -1.74 -8.19 2.85
CA LEU A 262 -1.17 -9.43 2.36
C LEU A 262 -1.10 -9.38 0.83
N ALA A 263 0.10 -9.57 0.27
CA ALA A 263 0.28 -9.55 -1.19
C ALA A 263 -0.02 -10.90 -1.84
N ARG A 264 0.18 -12.00 -1.11
CA ARG A 264 -0.02 -13.38 -1.57
C ARG A 264 -0.26 -14.31 -0.38
N PRO A 265 -1.19 -15.30 -0.47
CA PRO A 265 -1.28 -16.35 0.54
C PRO A 265 -0.09 -17.31 0.42
N ARG A 266 0.25 -18.04 1.49
CA ARG A 266 1.30 -19.05 1.43
C ARG A 266 1.07 -20.09 0.32
N TRP A 267 2.13 -20.58 -0.31
CA TRP A 267 2.03 -21.68 -1.28
C TRP A 267 1.56 -22.94 -0.56
N ARG A 268 0.54 -23.59 -1.12
CA ARG A 268 0.03 -24.88 -0.65
C ARG A 268 0.38 -25.95 -1.66
N SER A 269 0.56 -27.18 -1.18
CA SER A 269 0.81 -28.32 -2.06
C SER A 269 -0.42 -28.58 -2.94
N GLU A 270 -0.27 -28.41 -4.25
CA GLU A 270 -1.29 -28.72 -5.24
C GLU A 270 -1.04 -30.11 -5.85
N PRO A 271 -1.95 -31.09 -5.69
CA PRO A 271 -1.78 -32.43 -6.25
C PRO A 271 -1.72 -32.47 -7.78
N ALA A 272 -2.24 -31.43 -8.45
CA ALA A 272 -2.37 -31.36 -9.91
C ALA A 272 -1.18 -30.70 -10.60
N ARG A 273 -0.12 -30.35 -9.87
CA ARG A 273 1.06 -29.67 -10.42
C ARG A 273 1.77 -30.58 -11.45
N ALA A 274 2.00 -30.06 -12.65
CA ALA A 274 2.45 -30.85 -13.79
C ALA A 274 3.88 -31.43 -13.66
N ASP A 275 4.72 -30.82 -12.81
CA ASP A 275 6.09 -31.27 -12.55
C ASP A 275 6.19 -32.29 -11.41
N GLY A 276 5.09 -32.59 -10.71
CA GLY A 276 5.02 -33.54 -9.60
C GLY A 276 5.67 -33.07 -8.29
N PHE A 277 6.23 -31.85 -8.25
CA PHE A 277 6.92 -31.32 -7.07
C PHE A 277 5.92 -30.85 -6.01
N ARG A 278 5.99 -31.42 -4.80
CA ARG A 278 5.11 -31.08 -3.69
C ARG A 278 5.73 -30.02 -2.80
N TYR A 279 5.36 -28.78 -3.05
CA TYR A 279 5.82 -27.63 -2.27
C TYR A 279 4.74 -27.11 -1.33
N GLU A 280 5.06 -26.98 -0.05
CA GLU A 280 4.24 -26.28 0.93
C GLU A 280 5.14 -25.29 1.69
N GLU A 281 4.83 -24.00 1.55
CA GLU A 281 5.66 -22.92 2.09
C GLU A 281 5.53 -22.84 3.62
N TYR A 282 6.67 -22.92 4.31
CA TYR A 282 6.71 -22.86 5.77
C TYR A 282 6.86 -21.41 6.27
N ALA A 283 5.73 -20.73 6.45
CA ALA A 283 5.69 -19.34 6.93
C ALA A 283 4.98 -19.20 8.30
N PRO A 284 5.61 -19.62 9.42
CA PRO A 284 4.99 -19.50 10.75
C PRO A 284 4.86 -18.05 11.22
N GLN A 285 5.87 -17.21 10.96
CA GLN A 285 5.95 -15.82 11.44
C GLN A 285 5.46 -14.82 10.37
N SER A 286 5.00 -13.62 10.78
CA SER A 286 4.59 -12.57 9.84
C SER A 286 5.73 -12.11 8.94
N CYS A 287 6.97 -12.07 9.42
CA CYS A 287 8.13 -11.71 8.59
C CYS A 287 8.38 -12.66 7.40
N HIS A 288 7.87 -13.89 7.43
CA HIS A 288 7.98 -14.84 6.30
C HIS A 288 6.87 -14.62 5.26
N ARG A 289 5.82 -13.85 5.57
CA ARG A 289 4.74 -13.53 4.64
C ARG A 289 5.15 -12.40 3.70
N THR A 290 4.66 -12.45 2.47
CA THR A 290 4.84 -11.37 1.50
C THR A 290 3.77 -10.31 1.72
N TRP A 291 4.20 -9.15 2.20
CA TRP A 291 3.34 -7.99 2.47
C TRP A 291 3.49 -6.92 1.38
N SER A 292 2.39 -6.22 1.08
CA SER A 292 2.35 -5.02 0.24
C SER A 292 1.93 -3.80 1.08
N VAL A 293 2.31 -2.61 0.63
CA VAL A 293 1.90 -1.36 1.28
C VAL A 293 0.40 -1.10 1.09
N ALA A 294 -0.27 -0.59 2.13
CA ALA A 294 -1.69 -0.24 2.06
C ALA A 294 -2.00 0.96 1.15
N CYS A 295 -0.98 1.65 0.61
CA CYS A 295 -1.17 2.74 -0.35
C CYS A 295 -1.89 2.26 -1.62
N TYR A 296 -1.58 1.03 -2.06
CA TYR A 296 -2.26 0.40 -3.20
C TYR A 296 -3.74 0.18 -2.91
N ALA A 297 -4.10 -0.22 -1.68
CA ALA A 297 -5.49 -0.41 -1.28
C ALA A 297 -6.28 0.90 -1.29
N PHE A 298 -5.68 2.00 -0.81
CA PHE A 298 -6.31 3.31 -0.88
C PHE A 298 -6.44 3.81 -2.33
N ALA A 299 -5.41 3.61 -3.17
CA ALA A 299 -5.47 3.94 -4.58
C ALA A 299 -6.54 3.13 -5.33
N ALA A 300 -6.75 1.86 -4.98
CA ALA A 300 -7.83 1.04 -5.50
C ALA A 300 -9.21 1.63 -5.15
N ALA A 301 -9.41 2.07 -3.90
CA ALA A 301 -10.65 2.74 -3.49
C ALA A 301 -10.89 4.06 -4.25
N VAL A 302 -9.85 4.87 -4.45
CA VAL A 302 -9.91 6.11 -5.23
C VAL A 302 -10.24 5.83 -6.71
N GLY A 303 -9.59 4.85 -7.32
CA GLY A 303 -9.85 4.45 -8.70
C GLY A 303 -11.29 3.94 -8.90
N ARG A 304 -11.79 3.14 -7.95
CA ARG A 304 -13.20 2.70 -7.97
C ARG A 304 -14.17 3.88 -7.86
N ALA A 305 -13.97 4.79 -6.91
CA ALA A 305 -14.83 5.97 -6.77
C ALA A 305 -14.82 6.83 -8.05
N GLN A 306 -13.64 7.03 -8.63
CA GLN A 306 -13.48 7.74 -9.90
C GLN A 306 -14.17 7.02 -11.08
N SER A 307 -14.13 5.69 -11.13
CA SER A 307 -14.84 4.92 -12.15
C SER A 307 -16.36 5.03 -12.02
N LEU A 308 -16.89 4.85 -10.80
CA LEU A 308 -18.33 4.84 -10.53
C LEU A 308 -18.98 6.22 -10.63
N HIS A 309 -18.30 7.27 -10.17
CA HIS A 309 -18.89 8.60 -9.98
C HIS A 309 -18.21 9.72 -10.79
N ASN A 310 -17.12 9.42 -11.50
CA ASN A 310 -16.22 10.42 -12.11
C ASN A 310 -15.55 11.37 -11.11
N TRP A 311 -15.71 11.10 -9.80
CA TRP A 311 -15.14 11.88 -8.71
C TRP A 311 -14.64 10.96 -7.59
N PRO A 312 -13.47 11.26 -7.00
CA PRO A 312 -12.88 10.48 -5.93
C PRO A 312 -13.45 10.85 -4.54
N ALA A 313 -14.77 11.04 -4.43
CA ALA A 313 -15.42 11.50 -3.21
C ALA A 313 -15.77 10.36 -2.23
N ASP A 314 -16.17 9.20 -2.77
CA ASP A 314 -16.69 8.05 -2.04
C ASP A 314 -15.59 7.03 -1.72
N ILE A 315 -14.70 7.38 -0.81
CA ILE A 315 -13.48 6.60 -0.48
C ILE A 315 -13.33 6.29 1.01
N ARG A 316 -14.35 6.57 1.82
CA ARG A 316 -14.33 6.35 3.27
C ARG A 316 -15.62 5.74 3.78
N GLY A 317 -15.53 5.11 4.94
CA GLY A 317 -16.65 4.48 5.62
C GLY A 317 -17.11 3.20 4.91
N VAL A 318 -17.88 2.39 5.63
CA VAL A 318 -18.45 1.16 5.12
C VAL A 318 -19.95 1.17 5.34
N SER A 319 -20.69 0.65 4.36
CA SER A 319 -22.12 0.40 4.48
C SER A 319 -22.35 -1.07 4.14
N ALA A 320 -23.10 -1.77 4.99
CA ALA A 320 -23.25 -3.23 4.91
C ALA A 320 -23.78 -3.72 3.55
N ASP A 321 -24.62 -2.92 2.89
CA ASP A 321 -25.31 -3.31 1.65
C ASP A 321 -24.82 -2.53 0.41
N ARG A 322 -23.64 -1.91 0.47
CA ARG A 322 -23.12 -1.10 -0.65
C ARG A 322 -21.63 -1.33 -0.86
N ILE A 323 -21.30 -1.77 -2.08
CA ILE A 323 -19.93 -1.79 -2.57
C ILE A 323 -19.52 -0.35 -2.91
N GLY A 324 -18.83 0.31 -2.00
CA GLY A 324 -18.45 1.71 -2.11
C GLY A 324 -17.70 2.20 -0.88
N GLY A 325 -17.47 3.51 -0.82
CA GLY A 325 -16.75 4.13 0.29
C GLY A 325 -15.33 3.58 0.45
N GLY A 326 -14.93 3.33 1.69
CA GLY A 326 -13.59 2.89 2.06
C GLY A 326 -13.37 1.38 1.98
N LEU A 327 -14.35 0.60 1.53
CA LEU A 327 -14.23 -0.86 1.44
C LEU A 327 -13.11 -1.27 0.47
N VAL A 328 -12.30 -2.25 0.84
CA VAL A 328 -11.25 -2.84 0.00
C VAL A 328 -11.66 -4.27 -0.29
N LEU A 329 -11.80 -4.58 -1.58
CA LEU A 329 -12.29 -5.88 -2.06
C LEU A 329 -11.13 -6.80 -2.42
N ASP A 330 -11.39 -8.10 -2.40
CA ASP A 330 -10.53 -9.12 -3.01
C ASP A 330 -9.07 -9.09 -2.52
N LEU A 331 -8.86 -8.73 -1.25
CA LEU A 331 -7.55 -8.91 -0.64
C LEU A 331 -7.26 -10.41 -0.48
N PRO A 332 -6.02 -10.85 -0.73
CA PRO A 332 -5.62 -12.22 -0.50
C PRO A 332 -5.92 -12.66 0.93
N ALA A 333 -6.66 -13.76 1.10
CA ALA A 333 -6.99 -14.32 2.41
C ALA A 333 -6.25 -15.64 2.65
N GLU A 334 -5.83 -15.87 3.90
CA GLU A 334 -5.19 -17.12 4.32
C GLU A 334 -6.12 -17.87 5.28
N ALA A 335 -6.46 -19.12 4.96
CA ALA A 335 -7.21 -19.98 5.87
C ALA A 335 -6.30 -20.48 7.01
N PHE A 336 -6.66 -20.14 8.24
CA PHE A 336 -6.15 -20.70 9.48
C PHE A 336 -6.96 -21.93 9.88
N VAL A 337 -6.31 -23.08 9.95
CA VAL A 337 -6.96 -24.36 10.25
C VAL A 337 -6.64 -24.76 11.69
N LEU A 338 -7.67 -24.88 12.53
CA LEU A 338 -7.57 -25.35 13.90
C LEU A 338 -8.23 -26.73 14.02
N GLY A 339 -7.42 -27.79 14.01
CA GLY A 339 -7.92 -29.16 13.98
C GLY A 339 -8.56 -29.54 12.63
N PRO A 340 -9.28 -30.67 12.55
CA PRO A 340 -9.78 -31.20 11.28
C PRO A 340 -11.00 -30.46 10.71
N GLU A 341 -11.79 -29.77 11.55
CA GLU A 341 -13.10 -29.21 11.13
C GLU A 341 -13.19 -27.69 11.20
N THR A 342 -12.33 -27.02 11.98
CA THR A 342 -12.45 -25.55 12.15
C THR A 342 -11.49 -24.83 11.22
N VAL A 343 -12.05 -24.11 10.25
CA VAL A 343 -11.31 -23.23 9.35
C VAL A 343 -11.77 -21.80 9.59
N TRP A 344 -10.85 -20.93 9.97
CA TRP A 344 -11.06 -19.49 10.10
C TRP A 344 -10.25 -18.74 9.07
N ASN A 345 -10.79 -17.64 8.55
CA ASN A 345 -10.00 -16.76 7.70
C ASN A 345 -9.13 -15.88 8.59
N ARG A 346 -7.81 -15.96 8.40
CA ARG A 346 -6.89 -14.98 8.96
C ARG A 346 -7.12 -13.66 8.23
N PRO A 347 -7.20 -12.53 8.96
CA PRO A 347 -7.30 -11.22 8.33
C PRO A 347 -6.12 -10.97 7.37
N SER A 348 -6.42 -10.30 6.26
CA SER A 348 -5.43 -9.97 5.23
C SER A 348 -4.48 -8.83 5.60
N LEU A 349 -4.53 -8.32 6.84
CA LEU A 349 -3.71 -7.22 7.33
C LEU A 349 -2.73 -7.69 8.39
N ASP A 350 -1.60 -7.01 8.49
CA ASP A 350 -0.54 -7.30 9.49
C ASP A 350 -0.98 -6.99 10.93
N LEU A 351 -1.96 -6.09 11.09
CA LEU A 351 -2.53 -5.70 12.39
C LEU A 351 -4.03 -5.44 12.26
N ALA A 352 -4.82 -6.04 13.15
CA ALA A 352 -6.22 -5.69 13.34
C ALA A 352 -6.32 -4.61 14.43
N LEU A 353 -6.96 -3.48 14.12
CA LEU A 353 -7.07 -2.35 15.04
C LEU A 353 -8.43 -2.36 15.74
N THR A 354 -8.43 -2.02 17.03
CA THR A 354 -9.67 -1.68 17.74
C THR A 354 -10.16 -0.29 17.34
N ASP A 355 -11.46 -0.02 17.44
CA ASP A 355 -12.04 1.32 17.18
C ASP A 355 -11.38 2.44 17.99
N ARG A 356 -10.82 2.12 19.17
CA ARG A 356 -10.05 3.08 19.97
C ARG A 356 -8.70 3.37 19.33
N GLN A 357 -7.93 2.33 19.02
CA GLN A 357 -6.61 2.49 18.37
C GLN A 357 -6.74 3.18 17.01
N GLU A 358 -7.77 2.85 16.24
CA GLU A 358 -8.07 3.50 14.96
C GLU A 358 -8.30 5.00 15.15
N ARG A 359 -9.14 5.40 16.11
CA ARG A 359 -9.39 6.81 16.43
C ARG A 359 -8.15 7.54 16.92
N ASP A 360 -7.32 6.89 17.74
CA ASP A 360 -6.07 7.49 18.24
C ASP A 360 -5.07 7.74 17.09
N LEU A 361 -4.97 6.80 16.14
CA LEU A 361 -4.15 6.95 14.91
C LEU A 361 -4.68 8.04 13.98
N VAL A 362 -5.99 8.09 13.76
CA VAL A 362 -6.65 9.15 13.00
C VAL A 362 -6.40 10.53 13.65
N GLY A 363 -6.41 10.60 14.98
CA GLY A 363 -6.13 11.82 15.73
C GLY A 363 -4.73 12.40 15.47
N VAL A 364 -3.75 11.56 15.18
CA VAL A 364 -2.38 11.98 14.84
C VAL A 364 -2.12 12.14 13.33
N GLY A 365 -3.15 12.06 12.49
CA GLY A 365 -3.06 12.26 11.05
C GLY A 365 -2.65 11.03 10.24
N MET A 366 -2.81 9.83 10.81
CA MET A 366 -2.62 8.58 10.08
C MET A 366 -3.92 8.12 9.41
N MET A 367 -3.80 7.26 8.41
CA MET A 367 -4.91 6.66 7.69
C MET A 367 -4.90 5.13 7.85
N PRO A 368 -5.54 4.62 8.92
CA PRO A 368 -5.59 3.19 9.18
C PRO A 368 -6.52 2.46 8.20
N LEU A 369 -6.03 1.36 7.64
CA LEU A 369 -6.79 0.31 7.00
C LEU A 369 -7.14 -0.72 8.07
N ASN A 370 -8.43 -0.93 8.33
CA ASN A 370 -8.88 -1.83 9.38
C ASN A 370 -9.59 -3.06 8.81
N THR A 371 -9.61 -4.14 9.57
CA THR A 371 -10.30 -5.39 9.23
C THR A 371 -11.76 -5.32 9.66
N LEU A 372 -12.67 -5.59 8.74
CA LEU A 372 -14.09 -5.73 9.01
C LEU A 372 -14.42 -7.10 9.61
N PRO A 373 -15.57 -7.22 10.29
CA PRO A 373 -16.13 -8.52 10.62
C PRO A 373 -16.19 -9.38 9.35
N TYR A 374 -15.82 -10.65 9.46
CA TYR A 374 -15.79 -11.64 8.36
C TYR A 374 -14.62 -11.56 7.35
N GLY A 375 -13.67 -10.64 7.56
CA GLY A 375 -12.33 -10.73 6.96
C GLY A 375 -12.00 -9.71 5.86
N ASP A 376 -12.99 -8.92 5.42
CA ASP A 376 -12.76 -7.81 4.50
C ASP A 376 -11.94 -6.69 5.18
N ALA A 377 -11.45 -5.71 4.42
CA ALA A 377 -10.76 -4.55 4.97
C ALA A 377 -11.39 -3.25 4.49
N ALA A 378 -11.28 -2.18 5.29
CA ALA A 378 -11.77 -0.88 4.89
C ALA A 378 -11.09 0.29 5.61
N PHE A 379 -11.12 1.44 4.95
CA PHE A 379 -10.83 2.73 5.57
C PHE A 379 -12.12 3.30 6.18
N ALA A 380 -12.28 3.25 7.50
CA ALA A 380 -13.44 3.90 8.12
C ALA A 380 -13.31 5.43 8.04
N ALA A 381 -12.10 5.94 8.29
CA ALA A 381 -11.75 7.35 8.19
C ALA A 381 -10.53 7.56 7.28
N VAL A 382 -10.51 8.67 6.55
CA VAL A 382 -9.45 9.02 5.59
C VAL A 382 -8.94 10.43 5.87
N HIS A 383 -7.71 10.52 6.37
CA HIS A 383 -7.11 11.78 6.79
C HIS A 383 -5.73 11.97 6.20
N SER A 384 -5.41 13.24 5.99
CA SER A 384 -4.04 13.68 5.71
C SER A 384 -3.21 13.74 6.99
N LEU A 385 -1.90 13.86 6.82
CA LEU A 385 -0.92 14.06 7.88
C LEU A 385 -1.12 15.36 8.65
N GLN A 386 -1.87 16.32 8.09
CA GLN A 386 -2.08 17.61 8.72
C GLN A 386 -2.72 17.46 10.11
N THR A 387 -2.03 17.97 11.14
CA THR A 387 -2.53 17.92 12.51
C THR A 387 -3.81 18.77 12.66
N ARG A 388 -4.85 18.16 13.23
CA ARG A 388 -6.09 18.85 13.58
C ARG A 388 -5.86 19.69 14.85
N PRO A 389 -6.19 21.00 14.83
CA PRO A 389 -6.15 21.79 16.05
C PRO A 389 -7.18 21.27 17.05
N THR A 390 -6.77 21.00 18.28
CA THR A 390 -7.70 20.70 19.37
C THR A 390 -8.34 21.99 19.86
N ASN A 391 -9.66 21.97 20.07
CA ASN A 391 -10.32 23.09 20.72
C ASN A 391 -9.90 23.14 22.20
N PRO A 392 -9.73 24.34 22.78
CA PRO A 392 -9.67 24.49 24.22
C PRO A 392 -10.95 23.90 24.84
N PRO A 393 -10.86 23.18 25.96
CA PRO A 393 -12.04 22.59 26.60
C PRO A 393 -13.09 23.67 26.91
N GLY A 394 -14.34 23.45 26.48
CA GLY A 394 -15.48 24.33 26.74
C GLY A 394 -15.71 25.45 25.72
N ARG A 395 -15.04 25.45 24.56
CA ARG A 395 -15.23 26.46 23.51
C ARG A 395 -15.61 25.83 22.17
N ASP A 396 -16.59 26.42 21.49
CA ASP A 396 -16.95 26.03 20.14
C ASP A 396 -15.79 26.25 19.15
N PRO A 397 -15.64 25.37 18.14
CA PRO A 397 -14.62 25.53 17.12
C PRO A 397 -14.81 26.86 16.39
N THR A 398 -13.72 27.62 16.26
CA THR A 398 -13.72 28.78 15.36
C THR A 398 -13.88 28.30 13.91
N PRO A 399 -14.44 29.12 13.00
CA PRO A 399 -14.54 28.76 11.57
C PRO A 399 -13.19 28.36 10.96
N ALA A 400 -12.10 28.97 11.41
CA ALA A 400 -10.75 28.61 10.97
C ALA A 400 -10.35 27.19 11.38
N ILE A 401 -10.69 26.75 12.61
CA ILE A 401 -10.43 25.38 13.08
C ILE A 401 -11.31 24.39 12.32
N ALA A 402 -12.59 24.73 12.09
CA ALA A 402 -13.49 23.89 11.29
C ALA A 402 -12.99 23.71 9.85
N ASN A 403 -12.51 24.80 9.22
CA ASN A 403 -11.95 24.76 7.86
C ASN A 403 -10.66 23.94 7.80
N ARG A 404 -9.78 24.01 8.81
CA ARG A 404 -8.61 23.13 8.88
C ARG A 404 -9.02 21.66 9.04
N GLY A 405 -10.02 21.38 9.88
CA GLY A 405 -10.56 20.03 10.05
C GLY A 405 -11.06 19.41 8.74
N LEU A 406 -11.76 20.21 7.91
CA LEU A 406 -12.20 19.82 6.57
C LEU A 406 -11.02 19.67 5.59
N SER A 407 -10.04 20.57 5.65
CA SER A 407 -8.86 20.51 4.76
C SER A 407 -7.99 19.30 5.05
N ALA A 408 -8.03 18.78 6.28
CA ALA A 408 -7.33 17.56 6.66
C ALA A 408 -8.04 16.27 6.18
N GLN A 409 -9.28 16.35 5.69
CA GLN A 409 -10.00 15.21 5.12
C GLN A 409 -9.58 15.02 3.66
N ILE A 410 -8.94 13.87 3.37
CA ILE A 410 -8.31 13.68 2.05
C ILE A 410 -9.33 13.51 0.93
N ASN A 411 -10.52 12.97 1.21
CA ASN A 411 -11.60 12.88 0.22
C ASN A 411 -12.02 14.27 -0.29
N ALA A 412 -12.10 15.26 0.61
CA ALA A 412 -12.36 16.64 0.21
C ALA A 412 -11.19 17.21 -0.61
N MET A 413 -9.95 16.96 -0.19
CA MET A 413 -8.76 17.43 -0.91
C MET A 413 -8.60 16.81 -2.30
N LEU A 414 -8.97 15.54 -2.49
CA LEU A 414 -9.01 14.88 -3.79
C LEU A 414 -10.02 15.56 -4.73
N CYS A 415 -11.22 15.88 -4.25
CA CYS A 415 -12.20 16.65 -5.01
C CYS A 415 -11.69 18.06 -5.34
N VAL A 416 -11.17 18.80 -4.35
CA VAL A 416 -10.61 20.15 -4.54
C VAL A 416 -9.48 20.15 -5.56
N SER A 417 -8.60 19.16 -5.49
CA SER A 417 -7.50 18.96 -6.44
C SER A 417 -8.03 18.81 -7.86
N ARG A 418 -9.06 17.98 -8.03
CA ARG A 418 -9.70 17.76 -9.33
C ARG A 418 -10.40 19.01 -9.86
N PHE A 419 -11.07 19.79 -9.00
CA PHE A 419 -11.62 21.10 -9.39
C PHE A 419 -10.51 22.06 -9.84
N ALA A 420 -9.38 22.12 -9.13
CA ALA A 420 -8.24 22.94 -9.52
C ALA A 420 -7.67 22.53 -10.89
N HIS A 421 -7.58 21.23 -11.17
CA HIS A 421 -7.18 20.71 -12.49
C HIS A 421 -8.10 21.19 -13.61
N TYR A 422 -9.41 21.04 -13.45
CA TYR A 422 -10.38 21.48 -14.45
C TYR A 422 -10.37 23.01 -14.63
N ILE A 423 -10.35 23.77 -13.54
CA ILE A 423 -10.32 25.24 -13.60
C ILE A 423 -9.04 25.71 -14.31
N LYS A 424 -7.90 25.07 -14.05
CA LYS A 424 -6.64 25.38 -14.75
C LYS A 424 -6.74 25.12 -16.25
N ILE A 425 -7.32 23.99 -16.65
CA ILE A 425 -7.51 23.64 -18.07
C ILE A 425 -8.46 24.63 -18.76
N MET A 426 -9.64 24.90 -18.16
CA MET A 426 -10.58 25.88 -18.69
C MET A 426 -9.99 27.30 -18.75
N GLY A 427 -9.22 27.70 -17.74
CA GLY A 427 -8.49 28.97 -17.71
C GLY A 427 -7.53 29.13 -18.89
N ARG A 428 -6.81 28.05 -19.24
CA ARG A 428 -5.93 28.03 -20.41
C ARG A 428 -6.69 28.12 -21.73
N GLU A 429 -7.80 27.42 -21.87
CA GLU A 429 -8.65 27.53 -23.06
C GLU A 429 -9.19 28.95 -23.28
N MET A 430 -9.41 29.70 -22.20
CA MET A 430 -9.82 31.10 -22.25
C MET A 430 -8.65 32.07 -22.52
N THR A 431 -7.39 31.62 -22.42
CA THR A 431 -6.23 32.48 -22.63
C THR A 431 -6.16 32.93 -24.09
N GLY A 432 -6.05 34.25 -24.31
CA GLY A 432 -6.08 34.85 -25.65
C GLY A 432 -7.47 35.27 -26.15
N SER A 433 -8.53 34.98 -25.38
CA SER A 433 -9.87 35.52 -25.65
C SER A 433 -10.04 36.91 -25.04
N SER A 434 -10.90 37.75 -25.64
CA SER A 434 -11.21 39.10 -25.17
C SER A 434 -12.32 39.10 -24.11
N LEU A 435 -12.20 38.24 -23.09
CA LEU A 435 -13.19 38.10 -22.02
C LEU A 435 -12.89 39.07 -20.86
N THR A 436 -13.94 39.64 -20.31
CA THR A 436 -13.89 40.43 -19.06
C THR A 436 -13.88 39.53 -17.83
N ALA A 437 -13.42 40.05 -16.68
CA ALA A 437 -13.43 39.31 -15.41
C ALA A 437 -14.82 38.74 -15.06
N ALA A 438 -15.89 39.52 -15.30
CA ALA A 438 -17.27 39.11 -15.06
C ALA A 438 -17.72 37.96 -15.99
N GLU A 439 -17.26 37.94 -17.23
CA GLU A 439 -17.58 36.84 -18.17
C GLU A 439 -16.85 35.56 -17.80
N ILE A 440 -15.57 35.66 -17.38
CA ILE A 440 -14.79 34.52 -16.88
C ILE A 440 -15.44 33.95 -15.62
N GLU A 441 -15.80 34.82 -14.66
CA GLU A 441 -16.49 34.44 -13.43
C GLU A 441 -17.79 33.70 -13.73
N ARG A 442 -18.65 34.27 -14.60
CA ARG A 442 -19.92 33.65 -14.99
C ARG A 442 -19.72 32.28 -15.62
N ARG A 443 -18.75 32.13 -16.53
CA ARG A 443 -18.50 30.85 -17.21
C ARG A 443 -18.03 29.78 -16.23
N LEU A 444 -17.08 30.11 -15.37
CA LEU A 444 -16.58 29.17 -14.35
C LEU A 444 -17.63 28.84 -13.30
N GLN A 445 -18.46 29.82 -12.89
CA GLN A 445 -19.55 29.61 -11.94
C GLN A 445 -20.62 28.67 -12.52
N ILE A 446 -21.01 28.84 -13.79
CA ILE A 446 -21.98 27.95 -14.46
C ILE A 446 -21.47 26.50 -14.45
N TRP A 447 -20.18 26.29 -14.74
CA TRP A 447 -19.58 24.97 -14.70
C TRP A 447 -19.53 24.39 -13.28
N LEU A 448 -19.10 25.17 -12.29
CA LEU A 448 -19.05 24.73 -10.88
C LEU A 448 -20.43 24.37 -10.33
N SER A 449 -21.46 25.16 -10.67
CA SER A 449 -22.84 24.90 -10.24
C SER A 449 -23.40 23.56 -10.77
N GLY A 450 -22.85 23.00 -11.85
CA GLY A 450 -23.19 21.65 -12.32
C GLY A 450 -22.82 20.54 -11.34
N TYR A 451 -21.90 20.80 -10.40
CA TYR A 451 -21.42 19.84 -9.41
C TYR A 451 -21.89 20.15 -7.99
N THR A 452 -22.82 21.10 -7.83
CA THR A 452 -23.44 21.42 -6.53
C THR A 452 -24.79 20.74 -6.37
N ASN A 453 -25.03 20.15 -5.20
CA ASN A 453 -26.33 19.62 -4.82
C ASN A 453 -26.65 20.02 -3.37
N ALA A 454 -27.54 21.00 -3.21
CA ALA A 454 -27.95 21.47 -1.89
C ALA A 454 -29.03 20.60 -1.21
N SER A 455 -29.46 19.50 -1.85
CA SER A 455 -30.52 18.65 -1.30
C SER A 455 -30.01 17.89 -0.06
N PRO A 456 -30.66 18.07 1.12
CA PRO A 456 -30.25 17.37 2.34
C PRO A 456 -30.49 15.85 2.25
N ASN A 457 -31.45 15.43 1.42
CA ASN A 457 -31.83 14.02 1.24
C ASN A 457 -31.15 13.36 0.03
N ALA A 458 -30.10 13.97 -0.52
CA ALA A 458 -29.33 13.33 -1.59
C ALA A 458 -28.77 11.98 -1.11
N GLY A 459 -29.05 10.91 -1.86
CA GLY A 459 -28.48 9.59 -1.61
C GLY A 459 -26.95 9.58 -1.77
N PRO A 460 -26.26 8.53 -1.28
CA PRO A 460 -24.80 8.47 -1.28
C PRO A 460 -24.20 8.62 -2.69
N ASP A 461 -24.78 7.97 -3.70
CA ASP A 461 -24.28 8.05 -5.07
C ASP A 461 -24.46 9.45 -5.68
N SER A 462 -25.57 10.14 -5.37
CA SER A 462 -25.81 11.51 -5.82
C SER A 462 -24.81 12.48 -5.17
N ARG A 463 -24.48 12.29 -3.88
CA ARG A 463 -23.46 13.08 -3.18
C ARG A 463 -22.06 12.81 -3.74
N ALA A 464 -21.78 11.58 -4.19
CA ALA A 464 -20.51 11.23 -4.80
C ALA A 464 -20.34 11.84 -6.20
N GLN A 465 -21.42 11.89 -7.00
CA GLN A 465 -21.42 12.53 -8.33
C GLN A 465 -21.39 14.06 -8.29
N HIS A 466 -21.99 14.66 -7.26
CA HIS A 466 -22.02 16.11 -7.02
C HIS A 466 -21.39 16.41 -5.66
N PRO A 467 -20.05 16.47 -5.54
CA PRO A 467 -19.36 16.49 -4.25
C PRO A 467 -19.55 17.77 -3.42
N LEU A 468 -20.17 18.81 -3.99
CA LEU A 468 -20.31 20.13 -3.35
C LEU A 468 -21.75 20.39 -2.90
N ILE A 469 -21.92 21.01 -1.75
CA ILE A 469 -23.20 21.60 -1.32
C ILE A 469 -23.37 22.97 -1.98
N SER A 470 -22.32 23.80 -1.90
CA SER A 470 -22.31 25.15 -2.45
C SER A 470 -20.93 25.47 -3.04
N SER A 471 -20.92 26.37 -4.03
CA SER A 471 -19.69 26.87 -4.63
C SER A 471 -19.85 28.33 -5.00
N GLN A 472 -18.78 29.10 -4.83
CA GLN A 472 -18.70 30.50 -5.26
C GLN A 472 -17.33 30.76 -5.84
N ILE A 473 -17.29 31.39 -7.01
CA ILE A 473 -16.05 31.85 -7.62
C ILE A 473 -16.05 33.37 -7.73
N ARG A 474 -14.89 34.00 -7.50
CA ARG A 474 -14.69 35.44 -7.70
C ARG A 474 -13.46 35.65 -8.55
N VAL A 475 -13.61 36.38 -9.64
CA VAL A 475 -12.51 36.71 -10.55
C VAL A 475 -12.24 38.20 -10.48
N HIS A 476 -10.97 38.56 -10.29
CA HIS A 476 -10.52 39.95 -10.25
C HIS A 476 -9.32 40.12 -11.16
N GLU A 477 -9.15 41.31 -11.72
CA GLU A 477 -7.94 41.65 -12.45
C GLU A 477 -6.80 41.92 -11.45
N LEU A 478 -5.58 41.49 -11.78
CA LEU A 478 -4.43 41.69 -10.92
C LEU A 478 -3.87 43.11 -11.10
N ASP A 479 -3.73 43.81 -9.98
CA ASP A 479 -3.17 45.16 -9.94
C ASP A 479 -1.79 45.20 -10.61
N GLY A 480 -1.61 46.13 -11.56
CA GLY A 480 -0.35 46.32 -12.28
C GLY A 480 -0.07 45.30 -13.39
N ARG A 481 -0.99 44.36 -13.68
CA ARG A 481 -0.86 43.39 -14.78
C ARG A 481 -2.17 43.31 -15.59
N PRO A 482 -2.44 44.28 -16.50
CA PRO A 482 -3.66 44.27 -17.28
C PRO A 482 -3.78 43.00 -18.12
N GLY A 483 -4.97 42.39 -18.14
CA GLY A 483 -5.25 41.10 -18.79
C GLY A 483 -4.82 39.87 -17.99
N SER A 484 -4.26 40.03 -16.78
CA SER A 484 -4.02 38.92 -15.85
C SER A 484 -5.12 38.88 -14.80
N PHE A 485 -5.77 37.73 -14.65
CA PHE A 485 -6.88 37.56 -13.72
C PHE A 485 -6.50 36.63 -12.56
N GLY A 486 -6.79 37.06 -11.35
CA GLY A 486 -6.79 36.25 -10.14
C GLY A 486 -8.16 35.64 -9.91
N CYS A 487 -8.19 34.42 -9.37
CA CYS A 487 -9.42 33.69 -9.08
C CYS A 487 -9.41 33.17 -7.65
N ILE A 488 -10.48 33.45 -6.91
CA ILE A 488 -10.71 32.90 -5.56
C ILE A 488 -11.92 31.97 -5.66
N VAL A 489 -11.73 30.70 -5.34
CA VAL A 489 -12.77 29.67 -5.39
C VAL A 489 -13.11 29.24 -3.96
N HIS A 490 -14.35 29.43 -3.56
CA HIS A 490 -14.90 28.91 -2.32
C HIS A 490 -15.72 27.65 -2.63
N LEU A 491 -15.28 26.52 -2.07
CA LEU A 491 -15.91 25.21 -2.25
C LEU A 491 -16.39 24.72 -0.89
N GLN A 492 -17.67 24.36 -0.80
CA GLN A 492 -18.23 23.75 0.40
C GLN A 492 -18.59 22.28 0.11
N PRO A 493 -17.78 21.31 0.55
CA PRO A 493 -18.10 19.90 0.42
C PRO A 493 -19.19 19.47 1.43
N TYR A 494 -19.71 18.25 1.28
CA TYR A 494 -20.60 17.69 2.29
C TYR A 494 -19.90 17.46 3.62
N HIS A 495 -20.53 17.92 4.71
CA HIS A 495 -20.17 17.47 6.04
C HIS A 495 -20.54 16.00 6.20
N GLN A 496 -19.56 15.22 6.61
CA GLN A 496 -19.68 13.79 6.77
C GLN A 496 -19.40 13.46 8.24
N LEU A 497 -20.21 12.56 8.83
CA LEU A 497 -20.09 12.17 10.23
C LEU A 497 -18.74 11.47 10.46
N ASP A 498 -17.92 12.04 11.35
CA ASP A 498 -16.60 11.52 11.76
C ASP A 498 -16.66 10.82 13.14
N ASP A 499 -17.49 11.30 14.09
CA ASP A 499 -17.64 10.71 15.43
C ASP A 499 -19.04 10.95 16.00
N VAL A 500 -19.55 10.01 16.80
CA VAL A 500 -20.82 10.10 17.51
C VAL A 500 -20.60 9.76 18.98
N SER A 501 -20.38 10.79 19.81
CA SER A 501 -20.34 10.62 21.26
C SER A 501 -21.76 10.70 21.84
N MET A 502 -22.32 9.58 22.30
CA MET A 502 -23.60 9.57 23.03
C MET A 502 -23.35 9.58 24.54
N ILE A 503 -23.90 10.58 25.24
CA ILE A 503 -23.88 10.62 26.71
C ILE A 503 -25.30 10.32 27.19
N PHE A 504 -25.52 9.13 27.74
CA PHE A 504 -26.78 8.77 28.38
C PHE A 504 -26.82 9.39 29.78
N ARG A 505 -27.74 10.32 30.01
CA ARG A 505 -28.12 10.77 31.38
C ARG A 505 -29.48 10.19 31.72
N LEU A 506 -29.55 9.30 32.70
CA LEU A 506 -30.82 8.93 33.31
C LEU A 506 -31.26 10.07 34.22
N VAL A 507 -32.38 10.72 33.87
CA VAL A 507 -33.03 11.73 34.70
C VAL A 507 -34.38 11.17 35.14
N THR A 508 -34.58 11.02 36.45
CA THR A 508 -35.87 10.64 37.03
C THR A 508 -36.74 11.89 37.16
N GLY A 509 -37.37 12.30 36.06
CA GLY A 509 -38.29 13.44 36.02
C GLY A 509 -38.20 14.19 34.69
N LEU A 510 -39.16 13.94 33.80
CA LEU A 510 -39.36 14.74 32.60
C LEU A 510 -39.95 16.10 33.00
N SER A 511 -39.09 17.08 33.29
CA SER A 511 -39.42 18.50 33.14
C SER A 511 -38.50 19.11 32.08
N PHE A 512 -38.88 18.90 30.82
CA PHE A 512 -38.33 19.62 29.67
C PHE A 512 -38.86 21.06 29.69
N GLU A 513 -38.38 21.89 30.61
CA GLU A 513 -38.50 23.35 30.49
C GLU A 513 -37.50 24.02 31.43
N LYS A 514 -36.64 24.88 30.86
CA LYS A 514 -35.54 25.66 31.47
C LYS A 514 -34.16 25.00 31.52
N ALA A 515 -33.59 24.74 30.34
CA ALA A 515 -32.13 24.78 30.20
C ALA A 515 -31.70 25.27 28.81
N ILE A 516 -32.29 26.37 28.33
CA ILE A 516 -31.65 27.24 27.34
C ILE A 516 -31.93 28.69 27.77
N ARG A 517 -30.99 29.25 28.53
CA ARG A 517 -30.69 30.67 28.57
C ARG A 517 -29.19 30.84 28.72
#